data_AF-W4KML6-F1
#
_entry.id   AF-W4KML6-F1
#
_cell.length_a   1.000
_cell.length_b   1.000
_cell.length_c   1.000
_cell.angle_alpha   90.00
_cell.angle_beta   90.00
_cell.angle_gamma   90.00
#
_symmetry.space_group_name_H-M   'P 1'
#
loop_
_entity.id
_entity.type
_entity.pdbx_description
1 polymer ?
#
loop_
_entity_poly.entity_id
_entity_poly.type
_entity_poly.pdbx_seq_one_letter_code
_entity_poly.pdbx_strand_id
1 'polypeptide(L)'
;QNPLPFEITIDRAVTQAGVAGVVDASFNQSFTSFIIPAFGSANSGTFPDVALPLGALAALAIIPLQELDILNADVSVRVATIEGKLGIPIPLDGLKQTAVNTTYTLNLSET
;
A
#
# COMPACT_ATOMS: atom_id res chain seq x y z
N GLN A 1 -7.61 -7.45 -1.82
CA GLN A 1 -8.69 -8.45 -1.64
C GLN A 1 -8.03 -9.77 -1.26
N ASN A 2 -8.64 -10.52 -0.34
CA ASN A 2 -8.18 -11.85 0.02
C ASN A 2 -9.00 -12.89 -0.78
N PRO A 3 -8.38 -13.66 -1.69
CA PRO A 3 -9.08 -14.69 -2.45
C PRO A 3 -9.17 -16.05 -1.71
N LEU A 4 -8.66 -16.15 -0.48
CA LEU A 4 -8.48 -17.41 0.23
C LEU A 4 -9.62 -17.66 1.24
N PRO A 5 -9.93 -18.93 1.57
CA PRO A 5 -10.96 -19.31 2.52
C PRO A 5 -10.57 -19.11 4.00
N PHE A 6 -9.51 -18.34 4.26
CA PHE A 6 -9.01 -18.07 5.60
C PHE A 6 -8.52 -16.63 5.72
N GLU A 7 -8.42 -16.14 6.96
CA GLU A 7 -7.96 -14.80 7.28
C GLU A 7 -6.48 -14.59 6.91
N ILE A 8 -6.17 -13.37 6.46
CA ILE A 8 -4.79 -12.87 6.30
C ILE A 8 -4.61 -11.67 7.22
N THR A 9 -3.54 -11.65 7.98
CA THR A 9 -3.12 -10.48 8.75
C THR A 9 -1.87 -9.87 8.12
N ILE A 10 -1.86 -8.56 7.92
CA ILE A 10 -0.68 -7.83 7.45
C ILE A 10 -0.04 -7.17 8.67
N ASP A 11 1.25 -7.45 8.88
CA ASP A 11 2.01 -6.89 10.00
C ASP A 11 2.79 -5.64 9.56
N ARG A 12 3.25 -5.60 8.30
CA ARG A 12 4.00 -4.46 7.73
C ARG A 12 3.90 -4.41 6.22
N ALA A 13 3.88 -3.21 5.65
CA ALA A 13 3.99 -2.95 4.23
C ALA A 13 5.02 -1.85 3.94
N VAL A 14 5.94 -2.12 3.03
CA VAL A 14 6.90 -1.15 2.50
C VAL A 14 6.67 -1.05 1.00
N THR A 15 6.39 0.14 0.49
CA THR A 15 5.96 0.30 -0.90
C THR A 15 6.67 1.49 -1.55
N GLN A 16 6.99 1.32 -2.83
CA GLN A 16 7.44 2.35 -3.74
C GLN A 16 6.48 2.39 -4.94
N ALA A 17 5.88 3.56 -5.18
CA ALA A 17 5.00 3.81 -6.28
C ALA A 17 5.54 4.95 -7.15
N GLY A 18 5.23 4.92 -8.45
CA GLY A 18 5.57 6.00 -9.35
C GLY A 18 5.29 5.69 -10.81
N VAL A 19 5.88 6.51 -11.69
CA VAL A 19 5.59 6.49 -13.13
C VAL A 19 6.88 6.27 -13.93
N ALA A 20 6.80 5.43 -14.97
CA ALA A 20 7.91 5.15 -15.88
C ALA A 20 9.19 4.67 -15.15
N GLY A 21 9.02 3.94 -14.04
CA GLY A 21 10.12 3.39 -13.24
C GLY A 21 10.79 4.39 -12.29
N VAL A 22 10.31 5.64 -12.22
CA VAL A 22 10.76 6.64 -11.26
C VAL A 22 9.87 6.59 -10.01
N VAL A 23 10.46 6.64 -8.81
CA VAL A 23 9.70 6.59 -7.54
C VAL A 23 9.17 7.99 -7.19
N ASP A 24 7.85 8.16 -7.28
CA ASP A 24 7.16 9.41 -6.94
C ASP A 24 6.67 9.43 -5.49
N ALA A 25 6.32 8.28 -4.94
CA ALA A 25 5.83 8.13 -3.58
C ALA A 25 6.34 6.86 -2.93
N SER A 26 6.63 6.90 -1.63
CA SER A 26 7.00 5.71 -0.87
C SER A 26 6.55 5.80 0.58
N PHE A 27 6.26 4.65 1.18
CA PHE A 27 5.91 4.58 2.59
C PHE A 27 6.41 3.27 3.22
N ASN A 28 6.50 3.28 4.55
CA ASN A 28 6.83 2.12 5.36
C ASN A 28 5.88 2.10 6.57
N GLN A 29 4.85 1.28 6.48
CA GLN A 29 3.78 1.21 7.47
C GLN A 29 3.84 -0.11 8.23
N SER A 30 3.97 -0.04 9.56
CA SER A 30 3.74 -1.19 10.44
C SER A 30 2.32 -1.14 11.00
N PHE A 31 1.67 -2.29 11.13
CA PHE A 31 0.30 -2.39 11.62
C PHE A 31 0.27 -3.03 13.00
N THR A 32 -0.51 -2.44 13.91
CA THR A 32 -0.82 -3.10 15.19
C THR A 32 -1.83 -4.24 14.99
N SER A 33 -2.79 -4.04 14.08
CA SER A 33 -3.75 -5.06 13.65
C SER A 33 -4.36 -4.64 12.31
N PHE A 34 -4.04 -5.36 11.24
CA PHE A 34 -4.70 -5.21 9.95
C PHE A 34 -5.11 -6.56 9.39
N ILE A 35 -6.40 -6.86 9.56
CA ILE A 35 -7.00 -8.15 9.26
C ILE A 35 -7.80 -8.04 7.96
N ILE A 36 -7.54 -8.96 7.03
CA ILE A 36 -8.31 -9.13 5.80
C ILE A 36 -9.10 -10.45 5.93
N PRO A 37 -10.45 -10.38 6.05
CA PRO A 37 -11.26 -11.56 6.26
C PRO A 37 -11.21 -12.52 5.06
N ALA A 38 -11.55 -13.79 5.31
CA ALA A 38 -11.66 -14.81 4.26
C ALA A 38 -12.60 -14.35 3.13
N PHE A 39 -12.18 -14.51 1.88
CA PHE A 39 -12.88 -14.04 0.67
C PHE A 39 -13.27 -12.55 0.65
N GLY A 40 -12.76 -11.75 1.58
CA GLY A 40 -13.18 -10.37 1.78
C GLY A 40 -12.13 -9.34 1.36
N SER A 41 -12.45 -8.08 1.65
CA SER A 41 -11.55 -6.95 1.51
C SER A 41 -11.51 -6.17 2.83
N ALA A 42 -10.42 -5.45 3.02
CA ALA A 42 -10.27 -4.52 4.12
C ALA A 42 -9.58 -3.25 3.59
N ASN A 43 -9.95 -2.10 4.15
CA ASN A 43 -9.30 -0.83 3.87
C ASN A 43 -8.26 -0.58 4.97
N SER A 44 -7.02 -0.32 4.59
CA SER A 44 -5.92 -0.06 5.53
C SER A 44 -5.95 1.35 6.14
N GLY A 45 -6.89 2.19 5.70
CA GLY A 45 -7.01 3.58 6.09
C GLY A 45 -6.01 4.48 5.36
N THR A 46 -5.62 5.54 6.04
CA THR A 46 -4.66 6.54 5.56
C THR A 46 -3.32 6.31 6.22
N PHE A 47 -2.23 6.36 5.44
CA PHE A 47 -0.88 6.31 5.97
C PHE A 47 -0.34 7.74 6.12
N PRO A 48 0.05 8.15 7.34
CA PRO A 48 0.81 9.39 7.50
C PRO A 48 2.22 9.23 6.91
N ASP A 49 2.90 10.36 6.70
CA ASP A 49 4.34 10.39 6.37
C ASP A 49 4.74 9.63 5.09
N VAL A 50 3.88 9.65 4.07
CA VAL A 50 4.25 9.21 2.71
C VAL A 50 5.33 10.15 2.17
N ALA A 51 6.52 9.61 1.93
CA ALA A 51 7.62 10.36 1.36
C ALA A 51 7.37 10.59 -0.13
N LEU A 52 7.61 11.83 -0.58
CA LEU A 52 7.61 12.23 -1.99
C LEU A 52 9.07 12.50 -2.41
N PRO A 53 9.82 11.51 -2.92
CA PRO A 53 11.26 11.65 -3.15
C PRO A 53 11.61 12.76 -4.16
N LEU A 54 10.70 13.05 -5.09
CA LEU A 54 10.85 14.13 -6.07
C LEU A 54 10.25 15.48 -5.60
N GLY A 55 9.69 15.53 -4.39
CA GLY A 55 9.05 16.69 -3.81
C GLY A 55 7.62 16.94 -4.30
N ALA A 56 6.94 17.90 -3.64
CA ALA A 56 5.52 18.17 -3.87
C ALA A 56 5.22 18.69 -5.29
N LEU A 57 6.13 19.46 -5.91
CA LEU A 57 5.92 19.99 -7.25
C LEU A 57 5.89 18.89 -8.32
N ALA A 58 6.78 17.90 -8.21
CA ALA A 58 6.77 16.74 -9.10
C ALA A 58 5.50 15.90 -8.90
N ALA A 59 5.02 15.77 -7.67
CA ALA A 59 3.78 15.07 -7.36
C ALA A 59 2.53 15.72 -7.99
N LEU A 60 2.58 17.01 -8.38
CA LEU A 60 1.48 17.63 -9.14
C LEU A 60 1.38 17.09 -10.57
N ALA A 61 2.50 16.65 -11.16
CA ALA A 61 2.54 16.18 -12.55
C ALA A 61 1.91 14.78 -12.73
N ILE A 62 1.82 13.99 -11.64
CA ILE A 62 1.18 12.66 -11.67
C ILE A 62 -0.33 12.71 -11.47
N ILE A 63 -0.88 13.83 -10.97
CA ILE A 63 -2.33 13.99 -10.73
C ILE A 63 -3.17 13.72 -11.99
N PRO A 64 -2.84 14.29 -13.17
CA PRO A 64 -3.64 14.08 -14.38
C PRO A 64 -3.59 12.64 -14.91
N LEU A 65 -2.62 11.82 -14.49
CA LEU A 65 -2.47 10.44 -14.95
C LEU A 65 -3.52 9.52 -14.34
N GLN A 66 -3.99 9.82 -13.13
CA GLN A 66 -4.98 9.02 -12.38
C GLN A 66 -4.55 7.55 -12.14
N GLU A 67 -3.27 7.25 -12.33
CA GLU A 67 -2.69 5.94 -12.11
C GLU A 67 -1.24 6.06 -11.61
N LEU A 68 -0.81 5.04 -10.88
CA LEU A 68 0.58 4.85 -10.49
C LEU A 68 0.95 3.37 -10.62
N ASP A 69 2.22 3.10 -10.90
CA ASP A 69 2.75 1.75 -10.84
C ASP A 69 3.30 1.48 -9.42
N ILE A 70 3.05 0.29 -8.90
CA ILE A 70 3.79 -0.27 -7.77
C ILE A 70 5.09 -0.84 -8.33
N LEU A 71 6.18 -0.10 -8.11
CA LEU A 71 7.51 -0.44 -8.59
C LEU A 71 8.18 -1.51 -7.72
N ASN A 72 7.89 -1.48 -6.42
CA ASN A 72 8.26 -2.49 -5.45
C ASN A 72 7.29 -2.44 -4.26
N ALA A 73 6.84 -3.58 -3.77
CA ALA A 73 6.24 -3.67 -2.45
C ALA A 73 6.68 -4.94 -1.72
N ASP A 74 7.12 -4.76 -0.48
CA ASP A 74 7.48 -5.82 0.44
C ASP A 74 6.46 -5.84 1.58
N VAL A 75 5.76 -6.96 1.74
CA VAL A 75 4.65 -7.09 2.68
C VAL A 75 4.89 -8.30 3.57
N SER A 76 4.95 -8.06 4.88
CA SER A 76 4.98 -9.12 5.88
C SER A 76 3.55 -9.52 6.22
N VAL A 77 3.17 -10.75 5.89
CA VAL A 77 1.83 -11.28 6.17
C VAL A 77 1.88 -12.54 7.01
N ARG A 78 0.81 -12.78 7.76
CA ARG A 78 0.49 -14.07 8.38
C ARG A 78 -0.81 -14.58 7.79
N VAL A 79 -0.77 -15.80 7.26
CA VAL A 79 -1.96 -16.45 6.70
C VAL A 79 -2.56 -17.43 7.68
N ALA A 80 -3.85 -17.74 7.51
CA ALA A 80 -4.60 -18.63 8.38
C ALA A 80 -4.56 -18.18 9.86
N THR A 81 -4.63 -16.86 10.06
CA THR A 81 -4.78 -16.26 11.39
C THR A 81 -6.20 -16.45 11.90
N ILE A 82 -6.37 -16.27 13.22
CA ILE A 82 -7.68 -16.21 13.86
C ILE A 82 -7.70 -14.91 14.66
N GLU A 83 -8.53 -13.95 14.23
CA GLU A 83 -8.64 -12.62 14.86
C GLU A 83 -7.27 -11.92 14.96
N GLY A 84 -6.46 -11.99 13.91
CA GLY A 84 -5.16 -11.32 13.86
C GLY A 84 -4.02 -12.07 14.56
N LYS A 85 -4.29 -13.22 15.18
CA LYS A 85 -3.31 -13.97 16.02
C LYS A 85 -2.84 -15.25 15.34
N LEU A 86 -1.68 -15.75 15.80
CA LEU A 86 -1.03 -16.95 15.28
C LEU A 86 -0.76 -16.84 13.76
N GLY A 87 -1.15 -17.84 12.99
CA GLY A 87 -0.92 -17.90 11.54
C GLY A 87 0.51 -18.30 11.17
N ILE A 88 0.69 -18.56 9.87
CA ILE A 88 1.98 -18.90 9.28
C ILE A 88 2.52 -17.63 8.63
N PRO A 89 3.70 -17.14 9.04
CA PRO A 89 4.32 -15.98 8.40
C PRO A 89 4.75 -16.34 6.97
N ILE A 90 4.41 -15.46 6.02
CA ILE A 90 4.82 -15.56 4.62
C ILE A 90 5.37 -14.18 4.23
N PRO A 91 6.66 -14.05 3.91
CA PRO A 91 7.18 -12.82 3.32
C PRO A 91 6.72 -12.74 1.85
N LEU A 92 6.21 -11.57 1.46
CA LEU A 92 5.87 -11.25 0.08
C LEU A 92 6.76 -10.09 -0.37
N ASP A 93 7.88 -10.41 -1.00
CA ASP A 93 8.89 -9.41 -1.38
C ASP A 93 8.85 -9.15 -2.89
N GLY A 94 9.16 -7.91 -3.29
CA GLY A 94 9.32 -7.54 -4.69
C GLY A 94 8.03 -7.53 -5.51
N LEU A 95 6.87 -7.34 -4.87
CA LEU A 95 5.59 -7.26 -5.58
C LEU A 95 5.57 -6.05 -6.51
N LYS A 96 5.02 -6.24 -7.71
CA LYS A 96 4.87 -5.20 -8.73
C LYS A 96 3.47 -5.24 -9.31
N GLN A 97 2.95 -4.06 -9.63
CA GLN A 97 1.65 -3.93 -10.27
C GLN A 97 1.63 -2.65 -11.10
N THR A 98 1.18 -2.74 -12.34
CA THR A 98 1.10 -1.58 -13.24
C THR A 98 -0.30 -0.98 -13.25
N ALA A 99 -0.41 0.30 -13.59
CA ALA A 99 -1.66 1.03 -13.81
C ALA A 99 -2.64 0.90 -12.63
N VAL A 100 -2.14 1.10 -11.40
CA VAL A 100 -2.99 1.11 -10.21
C VAL A 100 -3.77 2.42 -10.18
N ASN A 101 -5.08 2.31 -10.38
CA ASN A 101 -5.99 3.46 -10.37
C ASN A 101 -5.85 4.26 -9.07
N THR A 102 -5.50 5.53 -9.20
CA THR A 102 -5.15 6.44 -8.12
C THR A 102 -6.03 7.68 -8.17
N THR A 103 -6.58 8.07 -7.02
CA THR A 103 -7.37 9.29 -6.89
C THR A 103 -6.58 10.32 -6.10
N TYR A 104 -6.64 11.58 -6.54
CA TYR A 104 -5.87 12.68 -5.96
C TYR A 104 -6.83 13.73 -5.42
N THR A 105 -6.56 14.21 -4.21
CA THR A 105 -7.21 15.39 -3.64
C THR A 105 -6.13 16.43 -3.38
N LEU A 106 -6.19 17.55 -4.09
CA LEU A 106 -5.24 18.64 -3.95
C LEU A 106 -5.83 19.72 -3.05
N ASN A 107 -5.27 19.86 -1.84
CA ASN A 107 -5.65 20.91 -0.89
C ASN A 107 -4.52 21.95 -0.81
N LEU A 108 -4.74 23.12 -1.41
CA LEU A 108 -3.75 24.23 -1.46
C LEU A 108 -4.03 25.33 -0.42
N SER A 109 -5.01 25.13 0.46
CA SER A 109 -5.32 26.10 1.51
C SER A 109 -4.38 25.92 2.71
N GLU A 110 -3.61 26.95 3.03
CA GLU A 110 -3.04 27.13 4.36
C GLU A 110 -4.16 27.60 5.30
N THR A 111 -4.42 26.84 6.37
CA THR A 111 -5.12 27.31 7.57
C THR A 111 -4.26 27.02 8.77
#